data_AF-A0A829VZA1-F1
#
_entry.id   AF-A0A829VZA1-F1
#
_cell.length_a   1.000
_cell.length_b   1.000
_cell.length_c   1.000
_cell.angle_alpha   90.00
_cell.angle_beta   90.00
_cell.angle_gamma   90.00
#
_symmetry.space_group_name_H-M   'P 1'
#
loop_
_entity.id
_entity.type
_entity.pdbx_description
1 polymer ?
#
loop_
_entity_poly.entity_id
_entity_poly.type
_entity_poly.pdbx_seq_one_letter_code
_entity_poly.pdbx_strand_id
1 'polypeptide(L)'
;MDIGKMKESLIDYFSYEMRKRGNRDYQIDNIRIFDSDVKQYAFADIKYTWCLNCWDKAVEHKDMIFVMCEAFGFCEWKSPLLV
;
A
#
# COMPACT_ATOMS: atom_id res chain seq x y z
N MET A 1 -7.03 -15.02 8.15
CA MET A 1 -6.29 -13.95 8.87
C MET A 1 -7.32 -12.94 9.38
N ASP A 2 -7.14 -12.35 10.55
CA ASP A 2 -8.07 -11.33 11.05
C ASP A 2 -7.99 -10.05 10.20
N ILE A 3 -9.12 -9.37 9.94
CA ILE A 3 -9.17 -8.17 9.08
C ILE A 3 -8.28 -7.05 9.63
N GLY A 4 -8.19 -6.90 10.96
CA GLY A 4 -7.28 -5.93 11.59
C GLY A 4 -5.83 -6.23 11.26
N LYS A 5 -5.41 -7.49 11.42
CA LYS A 5 -4.05 -7.93 11.06
C LYS A 5 -3.74 -7.77 9.57
N MET A 6 -4.74 -7.93 8.70
CA MET A 6 -4.58 -7.69 7.27
C MET A 6 -4.32 -6.23 6.95
N LYS A 7 -5.03 -5.31 7.62
CA LYS A 7 -4.81 -3.87 7.47
C LYS A 7 -3.43 -3.46 7.96
N GLU A 8 -3.01 -3.93 9.13
CA GLU A 8 -1.67 -3.68 9.67
C GLU A 8 -0.59 -4.18 8.71
N SER A 9 -0.70 -5.42 8.23
CA SER A 9 0.23 -6.01 7.27
C SER A 9 0.32 -5.21 5.95
N LEU A 10 -0.80 -4.67 5.46
CA LEU A 10 -0.82 -3.83 4.26
C LEU A 10 -0.12 -2.49 4.52
N ILE A 11 -0.36 -1.87 5.68
CA ILE A 11 0.30 -0.62 6.07
C ILE A 11 1.80 -0.84 6.18
N ASP A 12 2.25 -1.94 6.80
CA ASP A 12 3.67 -2.28 6.93
C ASP A 12 4.33 -2.46 5.55
N TYR A 13 3.68 -3.20 4.65
CA TYR A 13 4.15 -3.39 3.27
C TYR A 13 4.31 -2.06 2.54
N PHE A 14 3.27 -1.22 2.57
CA PHE A 14 3.30 0.06 1.87
C PHE A 14 4.34 1.01 2.47
N SER A 15 4.44 1.02 3.79
CA SER A 15 5.45 1.78 4.54
C SER A 15 6.86 1.37 4.14
N TYR A 16 7.12 0.07 3.98
CA TYR A 16 8.38 -0.48 3.51
C TYR A 16 8.70 0.01 2.08
N GLU A 17 7.74 -0.12 1.16
CA GLU A 17 7.90 0.31 -0.23
C GLU A 17 8.16 1.83 -0.38
N MET A 18 7.47 2.66 0.40
CA MET A 18 7.70 4.11 0.41
C MET A 18 9.09 4.47 0.94
N ARG A 19 9.51 3.84 2.05
CA ARG A 19 10.85 4.05 2.60
C ARG A 19 11.95 3.65 1.61
N LYS A 20 11.77 2.56 0.87
CA LYS A 20 12.71 2.11 -0.18
C LYS A 20 12.91 3.17 -1.26
N ARG A 21 11.89 3.98 -1.56
CA ARG A 21 11.96 5.10 -2.52
C ARG A 21 12.36 6.44 -1.90
N GLY A 22 12.70 6.45 -0.61
CA GLY A 22 13.07 7.67 0.11
C GLY A 22 11.88 8.56 0.50
N ASN A 23 10.64 8.08 0.35
CA ASN A 23 9.46 8.83 0.78
C ASN A 23 9.02 8.40 2.19
N ARG A 24 8.80 9.38 3.06
CA ARG A 24 8.30 9.19 4.43
C ARG A 24 7.00 9.95 4.70
N ASP A 25 6.55 10.77 3.77
CA ASP A 25 5.36 11.60 3.88
C ASP A 25 4.25 10.97 3.04
N TYR A 26 3.54 10.03 3.67
CA TYR A 26 2.42 9.31 3.07
C TYR A 26 1.33 9.08 4.10
N GLN A 27 0.11 8.89 3.59
CA GLN A 27 -1.09 8.60 4.34
C GLN A 27 -1.86 7.50 3.61
N ILE A 28 -2.36 6.52 4.36
CA ILE A 28 -3.15 5.40 3.87
C ILE A 28 -4.46 5.43 4.62
N ASP A 29 -5.57 5.62 3.91
CA ASP A 29 -6.90 5.69 4.49
C ASP A 29 -7.88 4.75 3.78
N ASN A 30 -9.09 4.65 4.33
CA ASN A 30 -10.22 3.96 3.71
C ASN A 30 -9.93 2.51 3.26
N ILE A 31 -9.06 1.79 3.98
CA ILE A 31 -8.68 0.42 3.64
C ILE A 31 -9.90 -0.51 3.73
N ARG A 32 -10.31 -1.05 2.58
CA ARG A 32 -11.37 -2.04 2.42
C ARG A 32 -10.76 -3.36 1.97
N ILE A 33 -10.91 -4.39 2.79
CA ILE A 33 -10.47 -5.75 2.48
C ILE A 33 -11.64 -6.51 1.84
N PHE A 34 -11.37 -7.28 0.80
CA PHE A 34 -12.34 -8.16 0.17
C PHE A 34 -11.68 -9.47 -0.26
N ASP A 35 -12.40 -10.56 -0.02
CA ASP A 35 -11.99 -11.91 -0.41
C ASP A 35 -12.69 -12.29 -1.70
N SER A 36 -11.96 -12.92 -2.62
CA SER A 36 -12.51 -13.54 -3.82
C SER A 36 -11.91 -14.92 -3.96
N ASP A 37 -12.70 -15.95 -3.67
CA ASP A 37 -12.30 -17.37 -3.66
C ASP A 37 -11.04 -17.64 -2.82
N VAL A 38 -9.88 -17.67 -3.48
CA VAL A 38 -8.57 -18.01 -2.91
C VAL A 38 -7.65 -16.78 -2.82
N LYS A 39 -8.14 -15.61 -3.24
CA LYS A 39 -7.35 -14.37 -3.28
C LYS A 39 -7.92 -13.35 -2.32
N GLN A 40 -7.02 -12.67 -1.62
CA GLN A 40 -7.37 -11.53 -0.78
C GLN A 40 -6.95 -10.25 -1.48
N TYR A 41 -7.82 -9.26 -1.45
CA TYR A 41 -7.58 -7.96 -2.06
C TYR A 41 -7.79 -6.86 -1.03
N ALA A 42 -7.13 -5.74 -1.23
CA ALA A 42 -7.36 -4.53 -0.48
C ALA A 42 -7.51 -3.34 -1.41
N PHE A 43 -8.52 -2.52 -1.19
CA PHE A 43 -8.66 -1.21 -1.81
C PHE A 43 -8.31 -0.17 -0.76
N ALA A 44 -7.37 0.72 -1.06
CA ALA A 44 -6.97 1.76 -0.14
C ALA A 44 -6.81 3.09 -0.87
N ASP A 45 -7.13 4.14 -0.14
CA ASP A 45 -6.90 5.51 -0.57
C ASP A 45 -5.50 5.92 -0.11
N ILE A 46 -4.67 6.34 -1.07
CA ILE A 46 -3.26 6.58 -0.85
C ILE A 46 -2.94 8.02 -1.22
N LYS A 47 -2.39 8.73 -0.25
CA LYS A 47 -1.83 10.06 -0.45
C LYS A 47 -0.35 10.03 -0.14
N TYR A 48 0.47 10.62 -0.99
CA TYR A 48 1.88 10.80 -0.69
C TYR A 48 2.40 12.13 -1.23
N THR A 49 3.35 12.70 -0.51
CA THR A 49 3.98 13.97 -0.83
C THR A 49 5.39 13.71 -1.34
N TRP A 50 5.70 14.16 -2.54
CA TRP A 50 7.06 14.17 -3.10
C TRP A 50 7.66 15.56 -2.99
N CYS A 51 8.82 15.68 -2.35
CA CYS A 51 9.59 16.92 -2.41
C CYS A 51 10.31 16.96 -3.78
N LEU A 52 9.93 17.90 -4.64
CA LEU A 52 10.60 18.11 -5.93
C LEU A 52 11.89 18.93 -5.73
N ASN A 53 11.87 19.87 -4.79
CA ASN A 53 13.02 20.64 -4.33
C ASN A 53 12.77 21.14 -2.88
N CYS A 54 13.62 22.01 -2.34
CA CYS A 54 13.48 22.51 -0.97
C CYS A 54 12.29 23.45 -0.73
N TRP A 55 11.64 23.94 -1.80
CA TRP A 55 10.51 24.87 -1.75
C TRP A 55 9.22 24.30 -2.35
N ASP A 56 9.33 23.29 -3.22
CA ASP A 56 8.21 22.68 -3.95
C ASP A 56 7.95 21.24 -3.52
N LYS A 57 6.66 20.94 -3.36
CA LYS A 57 6.15 19.60 -3.09
C LYS A 57 5.00 19.28 -4.04
N ALA A 58 5.00 18.07 -4.57
CA ALA A 58 3.85 17.51 -5.26
C ALA A 58 3.10 16.61 -4.29
N VAL A 59 1.79 16.81 -4.18
CA VAL A 59 0.91 15.91 -3.41
C VAL A 59 0.12 15.10 -4.43
N GLU A 60 0.29 13.78 -4.38
CA GLU A 60 -0.48 12.86 -5.21
C GLU A 60 -1.50 12.12 -4.35
N HIS A 61 -2.65 11.84 -4.98
CA HIS A 61 -3.73 11.08 -4.39
C HIS A 61 -4.14 9.99 -5.37
N LYS A 62 -4.19 8.75 -4.91
CA LYS A 62 -4.45 7.61 -5.77
C LYS A 62 -5.20 6.52 -5.03
N ASP A 63 -6.32 6.13 -5.61
CA ASP A 63 -7.01 4.91 -5.24
C ASP A 63 -6.22 3.69 -5.75
N MET A 64 -5.92 2.76 -4.85
CA MET A 64 -5.09 1.61 -5.15
C MET A 64 -5.73 0.28 -4.78
N ILE A 65 -5.54 -0.71 -5.65
CA ILE A 65 -5.88 -2.11 -5.39
C ILE A 65 -4.61 -2.89 -5.10
N PHE A 66 -4.60 -3.64 -4.01
CA PHE A 66 -3.56 -4.57 -3.62
C PHE A 66 -4.11 -5.99 -3.70
N VAL A 67 -3.24 -6.93 -4.04
CA VAL A 67 -3.52 -8.37 -4.09
C VAL A 67 -2.56 -9.04 -3.14
N MET A 68 -3.08 -9.84 -2.21
CA MET A 68 -2.24 -10.70 -1.39
C MET A 68 -1.90 -11.96 -2.19
N CYS A 69 -0.62 -12.17 -2.44
CA CYS A 69 -0.10 -13.32 -3.14
C CYS A 69 0.64 -14.22 -2.15
N GLU A 70 0.34 -15.51 -2.16
CA GLU A 70 1.19 -16.51 -1.53
C GLU A 70 2.34 -16.85 -2.48
N ALA A 71 3.57 -16.59 -2.06
CA ALA A 71 4.78 -16.95 -2.78
C ALA A 71 5.78 -17.60 -1.82
N PHE A 72 6.31 -18.76 -2.19
CA PHE A 72 7.33 -19.49 -1.41
C PHE A 72 6.94 -19.75 0.07
N GLY A 73 5.64 -19.93 0.35
CA GLY A 73 5.15 -20.17 1.72
C GLY A 73 4.96 -18.92 2.57
N PHE A 74 5.09 -17.72 1.98
CA PHE A 74 4.84 -16.44 2.64
C PHE A 74 3.73 -15.66 1.92
N CYS A 75 2.88 -14.97 2.67
CA CYS A 75 1.88 -14.05 2.14
C CYS A 75 2.52 -12.66 1.97
N GLU A 76 2.51 -12.13 0.75
CA GLU A 76 3.02 -10.79 0.45
C GLU A 76 1.95 -9.98 -0.28
N TRP A 77 1.82 -8.70 0.07
CA TRP A 77 1.00 -7.77 -0.69
C TRP A 77 1.69 -7.38 -1.99
N LYS A 78 0.94 -7.31 -3.08
CA LYS A 78 1.38 -6.77 -4.36
C LYS A 78 0.44 -5.67 -4.78
N SER A 79 1.00 -4.59 -5.31
CA SER A 79 0.21 -3.49 -5.88
C SER A 79 0.66 -3.20 -7.31
N PRO A 80 -0.20 -2.63 -8.16
CA PRO A 80 0.19 -2.16 -9.48
C PRO A 80 1.09 -0.91 -9.46
N LEU A 81 1.51 -0.39 -8.30
CA LEU A 81 2.53 0.66 -8.24
C LEU A 81 3.94 0.05 -8.27
N LEU A 82 4.47 -0.16 -9.48
CA LEU A 82 5.88 0.03 -9.89
C LEU A 82 6.09 -0.32 -11.38
N VAL A 83 5.38 0.37 -12.28
CA VAL A 83 5.89 0.67 -13.63
C VAL A 83 5.91 2.18 -13.77
#